data_AF-A0A6J6MB08-F1
#
_entry.id   AF-A0A6J6MB08-F1
#
_cell.length_a   1.000
_cell.length_b   1.000
_cell.length_c   1.000
_cell.angle_alpha   90.00
_cell.angle_beta   90.00
_cell.angle_gamma   90.00
#
_symmetry.space_group_name_H-M   'P 1'
#
loop_
_entity.id
_entity.type
_entity.pdbx_description
1 polymer ?
#
loop_
_entity_poly.entity_id
_entity_poly.type
_entity_poly.pdbx_seq_one_letter_code
_entity_poly.pdbx_strand_id
1 'polypeptide(L)'
;MAANLAKREELLPLIEGLLPIKDLKEAKNALSEHLRSWEKMGMTHRDKRSALGGRVRVVEEAIKAAEAEVWRKTDPAAKARANEVVRQLSDAIENYEKVAAKATTAGNAKKAAEALESAAARRVWLAEAEKGLAEFN
;
A
#
# COMPACT_ATOMS: atom_id res chain seq x y z
N MET A 1 -18.22 -19.87 -35.24
CA MET A 1 -17.22 -18.83 -34.89
C MET A 1 -17.83 -17.43 -34.79
N ALA A 2 -18.75 -17.02 -35.69
CA ALA A 2 -19.41 -15.71 -35.61
C ALA A 2 -20.20 -15.47 -34.29
N ALA A 3 -20.88 -16.49 -33.75
CA ALA A 3 -21.59 -16.38 -32.48
C ALA A 3 -20.67 -16.13 -31.27
N ASN A 4 -19.41 -16.61 -31.31
CA ASN A 4 -18.42 -16.34 -30.26
C ASN A 4 -17.78 -14.95 -30.41
N LEU A 5 -17.82 -14.38 -31.61
CA LEU A 5 -17.36 -13.02 -31.86
C LEU A 5 -18.35 -12.02 -31.27
N ALA A 6 -19.64 -12.15 -31.56
CA ALA A 6 -20.69 -11.27 -31.01
C ALA A 6 -20.69 -11.24 -29.47
N LYS A 7 -20.61 -12.42 -28.83
CA LYS A 7 -20.53 -12.51 -27.35
C LYS A 7 -19.30 -11.85 -26.75
N ARG A 8 -18.16 -11.85 -27.45
CA ARG A 8 -16.94 -11.17 -27.00
C ARG A 8 -17.01 -9.66 -27.22
N GLU A 9 -17.69 -9.22 -28.28
CA GLU A 9 -17.94 -7.80 -28.55
C GLU A 9 -18.92 -7.20 -27.53
N GLU A 10 -19.89 -7.97 -27.05
CA GLU A 10 -20.79 -7.56 -25.95
C GLU A 10 -20.08 -7.50 -24.59
N LEU A 11 -19.09 -8.36 -24.35
CA LEU A 11 -18.34 -8.40 -23.09
C LEU A 11 -17.32 -7.24 -22.98
N LEU A 12 -16.85 -6.72 -24.11
CA LEU A 12 -15.85 -5.64 -24.13
C LEU A 12 -16.31 -4.34 -23.46
N PRO A 13 -17.52 -3.80 -23.75
CA PRO A 13 -18.05 -2.64 -23.04
C PRO A 13 -18.18 -2.86 -21.53
N LEU A 14 -18.48 -4.09 -21.10
CA LEU A 14 -18.57 -4.43 -19.67
C LEU A 14 -17.18 -4.41 -19.02
N ILE A 15 -16.16 -4.93 -19.70
CA ILE A 15 -14.76 -4.87 -19.25
C ILE A 15 -14.25 -3.42 -19.24
N GLU A 16 -14.52 -2.65 -20.30
CA GLU A 16 -14.12 -1.24 -20.39
C GLU A 16 -14.84 -0.36 -19.38
N GLY A 17 -16.08 -0.70 -19.03
CA GLY A 17 -16.86 -0.03 -17.98
C GLY A 17 -16.30 -0.20 -16.56
N LEU A 18 -15.31 -1.09 -16.36
CA LEU A 18 -14.55 -1.15 -15.10
C LEU A 18 -13.65 0.08 -14.89
N LEU A 19 -13.43 0.86 -15.95
CA LEU A 19 -12.75 2.14 -15.89
C LEU A 19 -13.77 3.29 -15.86
N PRO A 20 -13.57 4.33 -15.03
CA PRO A 20 -12.46 4.49 -14.06
C PRO A 20 -12.60 3.59 -12.82
N ILE A 21 -11.47 3.11 -12.30
CA ILE A 21 -11.43 2.19 -11.14
C ILE A 21 -11.82 2.95 -9.87
N LYS A 22 -13.01 2.66 -9.34
CA LYS A 22 -13.49 3.20 -8.05
C LYS A 22 -13.13 2.31 -6.87
N ASP A 23 -13.33 1.00 -7.04
CA ASP A 23 -12.95 -0.03 -6.08
C ASP A 23 -12.06 -1.07 -6.78
N LEU A 24 -10.81 -1.17 -6.34
CA LEU A 24 -9.82 -2.06 -6.93
C LEU A 24 -10.20 -3.55 -6.77
N LYS A 25 -10.80 -3.91 -5.65
CA LYS A 25 -11.18 -5.31 -5.34
C LYS A 25 -12.38 -5.71 -6.19
N GLU A 26 -13.38 -4.85 -6.30
CA GLU A 26 -14.55 -5.07 -7.15
C GLU A 26 -14.15 -5.14 -8.63
N ALA A 27 -13.32 -4.20 -9.09
CA ALA A 27 -12.80 -4.19 -10.47
C ALA A 27 -12.02 -5.48 -10.80
N LYS A 28 -11.18 -5.99 -9.89
CA LYS A 28 -10.46 -7.27 -10.08
C LYS A 28 -11.39 -8.47 -10.16
N ASN A 29 -12.41 -8.53 -9.30
CA ASN A 29 -13.37 -9.62 -9.28
C ASN A 29 -14.20 -9.63 -10.56
N ALA A 30 -14.73 -8.47 -10.95
CA ALA A 30 -15.48 -8.31 -12.18
C ALA A 30 -14.61 -8.69 -13.39
N LEU A 31 -13.41 -8.14 -13.53
CA LEU A 31 -12.48 -8.51 -14.61
C LEU A 31 -12.25 -10.03 -14.66
N SER A 32 -12.01 -10.67 -13.52
CA SER A 32 -11.78 -12.13 -13.45
C SER A 32 -13.00 -12.93 -13.92
N GLU A 33 -14.22 -12.51 -13.58
CA GLU A 33 -15.45 -13.15 -14.03
C GLU A 33 -15.66 -12.99 -15.55
N HIS A 34 -15.35 -11.79 -16.06
CA HIS A 34 -15.47 -11.48 -17.48
C HIS A 34 -14.44 -12.30 -18.28
N LEU A 35 -13.20 -12.41 -17.80
CA LEU A 35 -12.16 -13.26 -18.38
C LEU A 35 -12.53 -14.75 -18.35
N ARG A 36 -13.12 -15.25 -17.26
CA ARG A 36 -13.62 -16.64 -17.19
C ARG A 36 -14.71 -16.90 -18.23
N SER A 37 -15.61 -15.94 -18.41
CA SER A 37 -16.65 -16.02 -19.45
C SER A 37 -16.04 -15.97 -20.85
N TRP A 38 -15.02 -15.13 -21.05
CA TRP A 38 -14.26 -15.02 -22.29
C TRP A 38 -13.53 -16.32 -22.68
N GLU A 39 -12.95 -17.02 -21.71
CA GLU A 39 -12.31 -18.33 -21.88
C GLU A 39 -13.35 -19.42 -22.20
N LYS A 40 -14.47 -19.47 -21.47
CA LYS A 40 -15.56 -20.42 -21.71
C LYS A 40 -16.16 -20.31 -23.12
N MET A 41 -16.20 -19.11 -23.69
CA MET A 41 -16.64 -18.89 -25.08
C MET A 41 -15.73 -19.56 -26.12
N GLY A 42 -14.51 -19.96 -25.77
CA GLY A 42 -13.58 -20.66 -26.65
C GLY A 42 -13.05 -19.77 -27.79
N MET A 43 -12.45 -20.38 -28.82
CA MET A 43 -11.80 -19.62 -29.88
C MET A 43 -12.79 -18.79 -30.72
N THR A 44 -12.41 -17.54 -31.02
CA THR A 44 -13.10 -16.63 -31.95
C THR A 44 -12.29 -16.41 -33.23
N HIS A 45 -12.82 -15.62 -34.16
CA HIS A 45 -12.18 -15.29 -35.44
C HIS A 45 -10.73 -14.82 -35.23
N ARG A 46 -9.79 -15.47 -35.91
CA ARG A 46 -8.35 -15.26 -35.73
C ARG A 46 -7.96 -13.79 -35.94
N ASP A 47 -8.55 -13.13 -36.93
CA ASP A 47 -8.22 -11.76 -37.35
C ASP A 47 -8.68 -10.71 -36.33
N LYS A 48 -9.73 -11.02 -35.54
CA LYS A 48 -10.26 -10.12 -34.50
C LYS A 48 -9.68 -10.42 -33.13
N ARG A 49 -9.10 -11.61 -32.92
CA ARG A 49 -8.54 -12.03 -31.62
C ARG A 49 -7.55 -11.02 -31.04
N SER A 50 -6.62 -10.54 -31.86
CA SER A 50 -5.58 -9.60 -31.41
C SER A 50 -6.16 -8.25 -30.99
N ALA A 51 -7.07 -7.69 -31.80
CA ALA A 51 -7.73 -6.42 -31.49
C ALA A 51 -8.57 -6.49 -30.21
N LEU A 52 -9.37 -7.56 -30.06
CA LEU A 52 -10.20 -7.81 -28.88
C LEU A 52 -9.35 -8.01 -27.62
N GLY A 53 -8.29 -8.83 -27.71
CA GLY A 53 -7.37 -9.06 -26.60
C GLY A 53 -6.58 -7.81 -26.20
N GLY A 54 -6.24 -6.95 -27.16
CA GLY A 54 -5.59 -5.67 -26.88
C GLY A 54 -6.44 -4.75 -26.01
N ARG A 55 -7.74 -4.66 -26.28
CA ARG A 55 -8.67 -3.85 -25.48
C ARG A 55 -8.84 -4.38 -24.06
N VAL A 56 -8.97 -5.70 -23.90
CA VAL A 56 -9.01 -6.34 -22.58
C VAL A 56 -7.72 -6.07 -21.80
N ARG A 57 -6.57 -6.20 -22.46
CA ARG A 57 -5.25 -5.96 -21.87
C ARG A 57 -5.09 -4.54 -21.33
N VAL A 58 -5.66 -3.52 -22.01
CA VAL A 58 -5.62 -2.14 -21.51
C VAL A 58 -6.28 -2.02 -20.13
N VAL A 59 -7.42 -2.69 -19.93
CA VAL A 59 -8.12 -2.69 -18.64
C VAL A 59 -7.35 -3.50 -17.60
N GLU A 60 -6.78 -4.65 -17.98
CA GLU A 60 -5.91 -5.44 -17.09
C GLU A 60 -4.70 -4.64 -16.61
N GLU A 61 -4.04 -3.91 -17.52
CA GLU A 61 -2.89 -3.08 -17.20
C GLU A 61 -3.28 -1.91 -16.29
N ALA A 62 -4.45 -1.28 -16.50
CA ALA A 62 -4.96 -0.23 -15.63
C ALA A 62 -5.25 -0.74 -14.20
N ILE A 63 -5.88 -1.91 -14.07
CA ILE A 63 -6.15 -2.54 -12.76
C ILE A 63 -4.85 -2.93 -12.06
N LYS A 64 -3.90 -3.52 -12.79
CA LYS A 64 -2.59 -3.88 -12.25
C LYS A 64 -1.79 -2.64 -11.82
N ALA A 65 -1.88 -1.54 -12.55
CA ALA A 65 -1.24 -0.28 -12.19
C ALA A 65 -1.84 0.31 -10.92
N ALA A 66 -3.17 0.32 -10.78
CA ALA A 66 -3.85 0.76 -9.57
C ALA A 66 -3.51 -0.13 -8.35
N GLU A 67 -3.39 -1.46 -8.55
CA GLU A 67 -2.95 -2.38 -7.51
C GLU A 67 -1.50 -2.15 -7.09
N ALA A 68 -0.60 -1.96 -8.04
CA ALA A 68 0.79 -1.63 -7.74
C ALA A 68 0.90 -0.30 -6.99
N GLU A 69 0.04 0.67 -7.27
CA GLU A 69 0.02 1.96 -6.58
C GLU A 69 -0.48 1.84 -5.14
N VAL A 70 -1.52 1.03 -4.89
CA VAL A 70 -1.96 0.69 -3.53
C VAL A 70 -0.86 -0.06 -2.79
N TRP A 71 -0.26 -1.08 -3.41
CA TRP A 71 0.81 -1.87 -2.81
C TRP A 71 2.03 -1.02 -2.44
N ARG A 72 2.38 -0.03 -3.26
CA ARG A 72 3.44 0.96 -2.95
C ARG A 72 3.07 1.90 -1.82
N LYS A 73 1.82 2.39 -1.77
CA LYS A 73 1.35 3.27 -0.68
C LYS A 73 1.36 2.55 0.67
N THR A 74 1.12 1.25 0.65
CA THR A 74 1.13 0.41 1.85
C THR A 74 2.47 -0.30 2.06
N ASP A 75 3.56 0.10 1.38
CA ASP A 75 4.85 -0.62 1.34
C ASP A 75 5.24 -1.16 2.73
N PRO A 76 5.08 -2.47 2.95
CA PRO A 76 5.21 -3.06 4.28
C PRO A 76 6.61 -2.90 4.85
N ALA A 77 7.63 -2.85 3.98
CA ALA A 77 9.01 -2.64 4.41
C ALA A 77 9.23 -1.20 4.88
N ALA A 78 8.59 -0.21 4.24
CA ALA A 78 8.65 1.18 4.67
C ALA A 78 7.93 1.39 6.01
N LYS A 79 6.73 0.81 6.16
CA LYS A 79 5.99 0.82 7.43
C LYS A 79 6.76 0.11 8.55
N ALA A 80 7.43 -1.01 8.26
CA ALA A 80 8.27 -1.71 9.23
C ALA A 80 9.48 -0.88 9.66
N ARG A 81 10.17 -0.21 8.71
CA ARG A 81 11.27 0.70 9.03
C ARG A 81 10.82 1.89 9.86
N ALA A 82 9.66 2.49 9.54
CA ALA A 82 9.09 3.59 10.32
C ALA A 82 8.77 3.16 11.76
N ASN A 83 8.15 1.98 11.94
CA ASN A 83 7.93 1.41 13.26
C ASN A 83 9.23 1.15 14.04
N GLU A 84 10.27 0.65 13.37
CA GLU A 84 11.56 0.40 14.03
C GLU A 84 12.22 1.71 14.50
N VAL A 85 12.13 2.80 13.72
CA VAL A 85 12.65 4.11 14.13
C VAL A 85 11.88 4.65 15.36
N VAL A 86 10.54 4.53 15.36
CA VAL A 86 9.70 4.89 16.51
C VAL A 86 10.10 4.09 17.76
N ARG A 87 10.34 2.78 17.60
CA ARG A 87 10.78 1.89 18.68
C ARG A 87 12.15 2.31 19.22
N GLN A 88 13.13 2.55 18.35
CA GLN A 88 14.48 2.97 18.76
C GLN A 88 14.48 4.31 19.49
N LEU A 89 13.65 5.27 19.05
CA LEU A 89 13.50 6.56 19.72
C LEU A 89 12.85 6.39 21.10
N SER A 90 11.82 5.57 21.20
CA SER A 90 11.15 5.24 22.46
C SER A 90 12.09 4.57 23.47
N ASP A 91 12.84 3.56 23.02
CA ASP A 91 13.84 2.85 23.83
C ASP A 91 14.93 3.81 24.33
N ALA A 92 15.39 4.72 23.46
CA ALA A 92 16.37 5.74 23.83
C ALA A 92 15.83 6.70 24.90
N ILE A 93 14.60 7.19 24.74
CA ILE A 93 13.93 8.08 25.71
C ILE A 93 13.84 7.39 27.07
N GLU A 94 13.37 6.14 27.12
CA GLU A 94 13.24 5.38 28.36
C GLU A 94 14.61 5.18 29.04
N ASN A 95 15.67 4.93 28.26
CA ASN A 95 17.01 4.82 28.80
C ASN A 95 17.51 6.15 29.40
N TYR A 96 17.27 7.28 28.74
CA TYR A 96 17.63 8.60 29.28
C TYR A 96 16.84 8.93 30.56
N GLU A 97 15.55 8.58 30.63
CA GLU A 97 14.74 8.75 31.83
C GLU A 97 15.24 7.90 33.00
N LYS A 98 15.63 6.65 32.74
CA LYS A 98 16.27 5.78 33.75
C LYS A 98 17.60 6.36 34.24
N VAL A 99 18.42 6.90 33.34
CA VAL A 99 19.67 7.58 33.69
C VAL A 99 19.40 8.82 34.54
N ALA A 100 18.39 9.62 34.20
CA ALA A 100 18.00 10.80 34.96
C ALA A 100 17.51 10.44 36.38
N ALA A 101 16.69 9.39 36.51
CA ALA A 101 16.20 8.90 37.80
C ALA A 101 17.37 8.45 38.69
N LYS A 102 18.30 7.65 38.15
CA LYS A 102 19.51 7.21 38.87
C LYS A 102 20.44 8.38 39.25
N ALA A 103 20.59 9.37 38.38
CA ALA A 103 21.39 10.54 38.67
C ALA A 103 20.76 11.41 39.78
N THR A 104 19.43 11.52 39.78
CA THR A 104 18.68 12.23 40.84
C THR A 104 18.87 11.55 42.20
N THR A 105 18.71 10.22 42.28
CA THR A 105 18.91 9.48 43.54
C THR A 105 20.36 9.51 44.03
N ALA A 106 21.32 9.61 43.11
CA ALA A 106 22.74 9.81 43.42
C ALA A 106 23.09 11.27 43.79
N GLY A 107 22.13 12.19 43.85
CA GLY A 107 22.35 13.60 44.17
C GLY A 107 23.03 14.41 43.06
N ASN A 108 23.14 13.86 41.84
CA ASN A 108 23.79 14.50 40.71
C ASN A 108 22.76 15.22 39.81
N ALA A 109 22.25 16.34 40.32
CA ALA A 109 21.19 17.12 39.68
C ALA A 109 21.55 17.59 38.26
N LYS A 110 22.83 17.94 38.03
CA LYS A 110 23.30 18.38 36.70
C LYS A 110 23.16 17.26 35.66
N LYS A 111 23.62 16.05 36.00
CA LYS A 111 23.52 14.89 35.11
C LYS A 111 22.07 14.45 34.89
N ALA A 112 21.20 14.60 35.89
CA ALA A 112 19.78 14.33 35.74
C ALA A 112 19.09 15.28 34.76
N ALA A 113 19.39 16.58 34.86
CA ALA A 113 18.86 17.60 33.96
C ALA A 113 19.31 17.38 32.50
N GLU A 114 20.61 17.11 32.27
CA GLU A 114 21.15 16.83 30.93
C GLU A 114 20.49 15.59 30.27
N ALA A 115 20.22 14.55 31.07
CA ALA A 115 19.55 13.35 30.59
C ALA A 115 18.07 13.59 30.27
N LEU A 116 17.35 14.37 31.10
CA LEU A 116 15.97 14.77 30.83
C LEU A 116 15.85 15.67 29.59
N GLU A 117 16.78 16.60 29.41
CA GLU A 117 16.83 17.45 28.21
C GLU A 117 17.08 16.60 26.95
N SER A 118 18.00 15.63 27.04
CA SER A 118 18.25 14.65 25.97
C SER A 118 17.03 13.79 25.63
N ALA A 119 16.23 13.43 26.63
CA ALA A 119 14.97 12.72 26.44
C ALA A 119 13.89 13.62 25.81
N ALA A 120 13.76 14.87 26.28
CA ALA A 120 12.82 15.84 25.76
C ALA A 120 13.09 16.15 24.27
N ALA A 121 14.35 16.32 23.89
CA ALA A 121 14.74 16.48 22.50
C ALA A 121 14.28 15.27 21.66
N ARG A 122 14.50 14.03 22.13
CA ARG A 122 14.09 12.82 21.41
C ARG A 122 12.59 12.60 21.35
N ARG A 123 11.81 13.08 22.33
CA ARG A 123 10.35 13.04 22.29
C ARG A 123 9.76 13.86 21.14
N VAL A 124 10.38 14.99 20.80
CA VAL A 124 9.97 15.79 19.63
C VAL A 124 10.17 14.99 18.33
N TRP A 125 11.29 14.29 18.23
CA TRP A 125 11.59 13.42 17.08
C TRP A 125 10.68 12.20 17.03
N LEU A 126 10.32 11.63 18.18
CA LEU A 126 9.37 10.52 18.27
C LEU A 126 8.00 10.94 17.74
N ALA A 127 7.47 12.08 18.19
CA ALA A 127 6.19 12.59 17.72
C ALA A 127 6.16 12.82 16.20
N GLU A 128 7.27 13.26 15.62
CA GLU A 128 7.38 13.43 14.17
C GLU A 128 7.46 12.08 13.44
N ALA A 129 8.19 11.10 13.99
CA ALA A 129 8.25 9.75 13.46
C ALA A 129 6.90 9.02 13.53
N GLU A 130 6.11 9.25 14.59
CA GLU A 130 4.76 8.72 14.77
C GLU A 130 3.77 9.31 13.76
N LYS A 131 3.88 10.60 13.43
CA LYS A 131 3.08 11.20 12.35
C LYS A 131 3.43 10.59 11.00
N GLY A 132 4.72 10.47 10.68
CA GLY A 132 5.17 9.81 9.44
C GLY A 132 4.71 8.35 9.36
N LEU A 133 4.63 7.65 10.50
CA LEU A 133 4.03 6.31 10.57
C LEU A 133 2.53 6.32 10.28
N ALA A 134 1.80 7.33 10.78
CA ALA A 134 0.36 7.48 10.57
C ALA A 134 -0.01 7.77 9.11
N GLU A 135 0.91 8.30 8.31
CA GLU A 135 0.75 8.48 6.86
C GLU A 135 0.76 7.15 6.07
N PHE A 136 1.21 6.05 6.69
CA PHE A 136 1.12 4.69 6.12
C PHE A 136 -0.17 3.93 6.53
N ASN A 137 -1.19 4.62 7.08
CA ASN A 137 -2.50 4.04 7.43
C ASN A 137 -3.61 4.49 6.48
#